data_AF-A0A7Y7SPL6-F1
#
_entry.id   AF-A0A7Y7SPL6-F1
#
_cell.length_a   1.000
_cell.length_b   1.000
_cell.length_c   1.000
_cell.angle_alpha   90.00
_cell.angle_beta   90.00
_cell.angle_gamma   90.00
#
_symmetry.space_group_name_H-M   'P 1'
#
loop_
_entity.id
_entity.type
_entity.pdbx_description
1 polymer ?
#
loop_
_entity_poly.entity_id
_entity_poly.type
_entity_poly.pdbx_seq_one_letter_code
_entity_poly.pdbx_strand_id
1 'polypeptide(L)'
;MKARGMMLLCLLLVGCDQPNDTQLRLDASRQLQRTIDTNPLRIGCEKIARGREWLTQHTLHRLEANGCENVLRSATETNFTHSETYRHAMTVVCGGIQGKSFTGTTLYRRFIYSSEEKALVIEPMSDQDKTRFEVQKSLQQLQDDFNRQTSQYCQ
;
A
#
# COMPACT_ATOMS: atom_id res chain seq x y z
N MET A 1 8.52 11.65 -63.51
CA MET A 1 7.95 10.28 -63.59
C MET A 1 8.72 9.38 -62.63
N LYS A 2 8.02 8.80 -61.64
CA LYS A 2 8.17 7.46 -61.01
C LYS A 2 9.62 6.93 -60.80
N ALA A 3 10.07 6.48 -59.63
CA ALA A 3 9.37 5.61 -58.69
C ALA A 3 10.09 5.49 -57.32
N ARG A 4 9.28 5.39 -56.26
CA ARG A 4 9.33 4.40 -55.15
C ARG A 4 10.71 4.13 -54.54
N GLY A 5 11.01 4.55 -53.30
CA GLY A 5 10.25 4.19 -52.10
C GLY A 5 10.88 2.95 -51.48
N MET A 6 11.71 3.14 -50.46
CA MET A 6 12.11 2.05 -49.56
C MET A 6 12.20 2.61 -48.14
N MET A 7 11.00 2.73 -47.54
CA MET A 7 10.82 2.72 -46.09
C MET A 7 11.19 1.31 -45.63
N LEU A 8 12.26 1.17 -44.85
CA LEU A 8 12.60 -0.08 -44.17
C LEU A 8 12.50 0.15 -42.67
N LEU A 9 11.33 -0.26 -42.17
CA LEU A 9 11.01 -0.78 -40.85
C LEU A 9 12.13 -0.68 -39.79
N CYS A 10 12.03 0.32 -38.93
CA CYS A 10 12.41 0.16 -37.52
C CYS A 10 11.15 -0.25 -36.76
N LEU A 11 10.86 -1.55 -36.71
CA LEU A 11 9.77 -2.08 -35.90
C LEU A 11 10.26 -3.31 -35.11
N LEU A 12 10.08 -3.20 -33.80
CA LEU A 12 9.79 -4.27 -32.84
C LEU A 12 10.97 -5.07 -32.28
N LEU A 13 11.78 -4.45 -31.43
CA LEU A 13 12.39 -5.12 -30.28
C LEU A 13 12.50 -4.17 -29.06
N VAL A 14 11.43 -3.43 -28.75
CA VAL A 14 11.18 -3.11 -27.34
C VAL A 14 10.31 -4.26 -26.86
N GLY A 15 10.96 -5.33 -26.38
CA GLY A 15 10.26 -6.30 -25.56
C GLY A 15 9.68 -5.49 -24.40
N CYS A 16 8.36 -5.31 -24.38
CA CYS A 16 7.65 -4.93 -23.18
C CYS A 16 7.86 -6.08 -22.21
N ASP A 17 9.00 -6.08 -21.51
CA ASP A 17 9.34 -7.09 -20.52
C ASP A 17 8.43 -6.81 -19.32
N GLN A 18 7.22 -7.37 -19.39
CA GLN A 18 6.24 -7.23 -18.34
C GLN A 18 6.87 -7.83 -17.07
N PRO A 19 6.94 -7.06 -15.96
CA PRO A 19 7.55 -7.58 -14.75
C PRO A 19 6.84 -8.86 -14.34
N ASN A 20 7.64 -9.89 -14.03
CA ASN A 20 7.10 -11.15 -13.56
C ASN A 20 6.49 -10.98 -12.15
N ASP A 21 5.65 -11.93 -11.76
CA ASP A 21 4.92 -11.87 -10.49
C ASP A 21 5.84 -11.73 -9.27
N THR A 22 7.02 -12.35 -9.30
CA THR A 22 8.01 -12.24 -8.22
C THR A 22 8.52 -10.81 -8.07
N GLN A 23 8.86 -10.15 -9.18
CA GLN A 23 9.32 -8.77 -9.18
C GLN A 23 8.23 -7.81 -8.69
N LEU A 24 7.00 -8.02 -9.16
CA LEU A 24 5.84 -7.23 -8.74
C LEU A 24 5.58 -7.35 -7.23
N ARG A 25 5.67 -8.56 -6.67
CA ARG A 25 5.53 -8.79 -5.23
C ARG A 25 6.66 -8.12 -4.44
N LEU A 26 7.91 -8.20 -4.92
CA LEU A 26 9.04 -7.52 -4.29
C LEU A 26 8.86 -5.99 -4.26
N ASP A 27 8.37 -5.41 -5.35
CA ASP A 27 8.12 -3.98 -5.42
C ASP A 27 6.94 -3.57 -4.52
N ALA A 28 5.88 -4.37 -4.48
CA ALA A 28 4.77 -4.19 -3.53
C ALA A 28 5.29 -4.21 -2.07
N SER A 29 6.16 -5.16 -1.71
CA SER A 29 6.76 -5.22 -0.36
C SER A 29 7.62 -3.99 -0.04
N ARG A 30 8.40 -3.50 -1.01
CA ARG A 30 9.19 -2.26 -0.83
C ARG A 30 8.29 -1.05 -0.61
N GLN A 31 7.18 -0.96 -1.35
CA GLN A 31 6.22 0.12 -1.17
C GLN A 31 5.43 0.00 0.12
N LEU A 32 5.13 -1.21 0.58
CA LEU A 32 4.54 -1.44 1.89
C LEU A 32 5.47 -0.90 2.99
N GLN A 33 6.75 -1.24 2.92
CA GLN A 33 7.75 -0.73 3.86
C GLN A 33 7.77 0.80 3.85
N ARG A 34 7.87 1.42 2.67
CA ARG A 34 7.83 2.89 2.54
C ARG A 34 6.57 3.48 3.14
N THR A 35 5.40 2.93 2.80
CA THR A 35 4.09 3.41 3.29
C THR A 35 4.01 3.39 4.81
N ILE A 36 4.46 2.31 5.44
CA ILE A 36 4.56 2.20 6.90
C ILE A 36 5.57 3.21 7.44
N ASP A 37 6.75 3.27 6.84
CA ASP A 37 7.85 4.10 7.33
C ASP A 37 7.54 5.60 7.26
N THR A 38 6.80 6.03 6.24
CA THR A 38 6.43 7.43 6.00
C THR A 38 5.07 7.82 6.59
N ASN A 39 4.39 6.92 7.31
CA ASN A 39 3.14 7.29 7.97
C ASN A 39 3.40 8.43 8.98
N PRO A 40 2.69 9.58 8.89
CA PRO A 40 2.98 10.77 9.68
C PRO A 40 2.79 10.56 11.19
N LEU A 41 1.89 9.66 11.61
CA LEU A 41 1.68 9.36 13.03
C LEU A 41 2.72 8.42 13.62
N ARG A 42 3.43 7.65 12.78
CA ARG A 42 4.34 6.60 13.24
C ARG A 42 5.36 7.10 14.24
N ILE A 43 6.01 8.23 13.96
CA ILE A 43 7.03 8.83 14.85
C ILE A 43 6.42 9.19 16.21
N GLY A 44 5.19 9.69 16.24
CA GLY A 44 4.48 10.02 17.47
C GLY A 44 4.15 8.77 18.30
N CYS A 45 3.58 7.77 17.64
CA CYS A 45 3.22 6.49 18.28
C CYS A 45 4.46 5.75 18.81
N GLU A 46 5.55 5.74 18.04
CA GLU A 46 6.80 5.14 18.44
C GLU A 46 7.40 5.82 19.67
N LYS A 47 7.36 7.15 19.75
CA LYS A 47 7.82 7.88 20.95
C LYS A 47 7.06 7.49 22.22
N ILE A 48 5.77 7.18 22.12
CA ILE A 48 4.95 6.75 23.26
C ILE A 48 5.28 5.30 23.65
N ALA A 49 5.51 4.43 22.66
CA ALA A 49 5.77 3.00 22.87
C ALA A 49 7.25 2.63 23.10
N ARG A 50 8.20 3.55 22.85
CA ARG A 50 9.65 3.28 22.76
C ARG A 50 10.20 2.47 23.95
N GLY A 51 10.91 1.39 23.64
CA GLY A 51 11.67 0.58 24.61
C GLY A 51 10.80 -0.27 25.55
N ARG A 52 9.52 -0.44 25.25
CA ARG A 52 8.59 -1.23 26.07
C ARG A 52 8.26 -2.54 25.38
N GLU A 53 8.61 -3.66 26.01
CA GLU A 53 8.13 -4.99 25.62
C GLU A 53 6.64 -5.16 25.94
N TRP A 54 6.19 -4.56 27.05
CA TRP A 54 4.82 -4.63 27.54
C TRP A 54 4.23 -3.23 27.73
N LEU A 55 3.00 -3.03 27.24
CA LEU A 55 2.28 -1.76 27.38
C LEU A 55 1.48 -1.75 28.68
N THR A 56 1.77 -0.77 29.54
CA THR A 56 0.91 -0.48 30.70
C THR A 56 -0.43 0.10 30.23
N GLN A 57 -1.51 -0.03 31.01
CA GLN A 57 -2.80 0.57 30.66
C GLN A 57 -2.70 2.09 30.41
N HIS A 58 -1.87 2.80 31.19
CA HIS A 58 -1.64 4.23 30.97
C HIS A 58 -1.01 4.51 29.59
N THR A 59 -0.06 3.67 29.16
CA THR A 59 0.56 3.79 27.83
C THR A 59 -0.46 3.49 26.73
N LEU A 60 -1.28 2.45 26.92
CA LEU A 60 -2.32 2.06 25.97
C LEU A 60 -3.31 3.21 25.75
N HIS A 61 -3.85 3.81 26.81
CA HIS A 61 -4.75 4.95 26.70
C HIS A 61 -4.10 6.16 26.02
N ARG A 62 -2.81 6.41 26.27
CA ARG A 62 -2.09 7.47 25.56
C ARG A 62 -1.95 7.19 24.07
N LEU A 63 -1.73 5.94 23.68
CA LEU A 63 -1.65 5.54 22.28
C LEU A 63 -3.00 5.68 21.58
N GLU A 64 -4.08 5.19 22.20
CA GLU A 64 -5.46 5.34 21.72
C GLU A 64 -5.83 6.81 21.54
N ALA A 65 -5.55 7.66 22.54
CA ALA A 65 -5.81 9.09 22.48
C ALA A 65 -5.02 9.83 21.37
N ASN A 66 -3.96 9.23 20.84
CA ASN A 66 -3.17 9.76 19.71
C ASN A 66 -3.47 9.05 18.38
N GLY A 67 -4.50 8.20 18.33
CA GLY A 67 -4.93 7.51 17.11
C GLY A 67 -4.00 6.38 16.66
N CYS A 68 -3.20 5.82 17.57
CA CYS A 68 -2.18 4.82 17.24
C CYS A 68 -2.70 3.38 17.07
N GLU A 69 -4.00 3.16 17.26
CA GLU A 69 -4.65 1.85 17.21
C GLU A 69 -4.69 1.23 15.80
N ASN A 70 -4.68 2.07 14.76
CA ASN A 70 -4.74 1.65 13.35
C ASN A 70 -3.41 1.87 12.60
N VAL A 71 -2.39 2.38 13.30
CA VAL A 71 -1.06 2.65 12.73
C VAL A 71 -0.19 1.41 12.85
N LEU A 72 0.31 0.90 11.72
CA LEU A 72 1.24 -0.23 11.69
C LEU A 72 2.55 0.11 12.42
N ARG A 73 2.98 -0.77 13.32
CA ARG A 73 4.14 -0.60 14.20
C ARG A 73 5.47 -0.71 13.45
N SER A 74 5.60 -1.76 12.64
CA SER A 74 6.82 -2.04 11.87
C SER A 74 6.52 -2.74 10.55
N ALA A 75 7.28 -2.41 9.52
CA ALA A 75 7.28 -3.13 8.26
C ALA A 75 7.77 -4.58 8.41
N THR A 76 8.71 -4.84 9.33
CA THR A 76 9.23 -6.20 9.58
C THR A 76 8.24 -7.12 10.29
N GLU A 77 7.25 -6.53 10.96
CA GLU A 77 6.15 -7.26 11.62
C GLU A 77 4.91 -7.35 10.72
N THR A 78 4.96 -6.75 9.54
CA THR A 78 3.86 -6.74 8.57
C THR A 78 4.16 -7.74 7.46
N ASN A 79 3.25 -8.68 7.25
CA ASN A 79 3.40 -9.74 6.25
C ASN A 79 2.21 -9.76 5.30
N PHE A 80 2.44 -10.17 4.05
CA PHE A 80 1.35 -10.51 3.16
C PHE A 80 0.68 -11.80 3.63
N THR A 81 -0.64 -11.78 3.79
CA THR A 81 -1.44 -13.00 4.06
C THR A 81 -1.77 -13.74 2.77
N HIS A 82 -2.02 -12.97 1.71
CA HIS A 82 -2.21 -13.44 0.34
C HIS A 82 -1.89 -12.27 -0.61
N SER A 83 -1.58 -12.59 -1.85
CA SER A 83 -1.37 -11.58 -2.89
C SER A 83 -1.50 -12.20 -4.27
N GLU A 84 -2.24 -11.55 -5.14
CA GLU A 84 -2.56 -12.00 -6.48
C GLU A 84 -2.24 -10.87 -7.46
N THR A 85 -1.72 -11.25 -8.63
CA THR A 85 -1.42 -10.29 -9.70
C THR A 85 -2.58 -10.27 -10.69
N TYR A 86 -3.13 -9.09 -10.93
CA TYR A 86 -4.20 -8.87 -11.90
C TYR A 86 -3.67 -8.00 -13.04
N ARG A 87 -4.02 -8.38 -14.27
CA ARG A 87 -3.56 -7.74 -15.49
C ARG A 87 -4.76 -7.36 -16.34
N HIS A 88 -5.30 -6.17 -16.08
CA HIS A 88 -6.44 -5.60 -16.81
C HIS A 88 -5.95 -4.45 -17.70
N ALA A 89 -6.63 -3.29 -17.63
CA ALA A 89 -6.14 -2.04 -18.20
C ALA A 89 -4.81 -1.57 -17.56
N MET A 90 -4.50 -2.05 -16.35
CA MET A 90 -3.23 -1.88 -15.65
C MET A 90 -2.86 -3.15 -14.88
N THR A 91 -1.58 -3.31 -14.56
CA THR A 91 -1.05 -4.42 -13.77
C THR A 91 -1.00 -4.01 -12.30
N VAL A 92 -1.81 -4.67 -11.48
CA VAL A 92 -1.86 -4.45 -10.04
C VAL A 92 -1.53 -5.73 -9.27
N VAL A 93 -0.99 -5.56 -8.07
CA VAL A 93 -0.96 -6.61 -7.05
C VAL A 93 -1.98 -6.25 -5.99
N CYS A 94 -2.96 -7.12 -5.80
CA CYS A 94 -3.94 -6.98 -4.74
C CYS A 94 -3.73 -8.07 -3.69
N GLY A 95 -4.24 -7.87 -2.48
CA GLY A 95 -4.18 -8.90 -1.46
C GLY A 95 -4.45 -8.37 -0.07
N GLY A 96 -3.97 -9.11 0.92
CA GLY A 96 -4.10 -8.78 2.34
C GLY A 96 -2.76 -8.69 3.04
N ILE A 97 -2.70 -7.81 4.04
CA ILE A 97 -1.60 -7.71 4.99
C ILE A 97 -2.08 -8.03 6.41
N GLN A 98 -1.18 -8.56 7.22
CA GLN A 98 -1.33 -8.68 8.65
C GLN A 98 -0.14 -8.01 9.33
N GLY A 99 -0.41 -7.16 10.32
CA GLY A 99 0.64 -6.50 11.11
C GLY A 99 0.20 -6.23 12.54
N LYS A 100 1.08 -5.62 13.34
CA LYS A 100 0.78 -5.16 14.70
C LYS A 100 0.62 -3.65 14.72
N SER A 101 -0.36 -3.17 15.47
CA SER A 101 -0.46 -1.75 15.80
C SER A 101 0.46 -1.38 16.97
N PHE A 102 0.55 -0.10 17.28
CA PHE A 102 1.24 0.35 18.48
C PHE A 102 0.49 0.03 19.78
N THR A 103 -0.82 -0.21 19.75
CA THR A 103 -1.61 -0.64 20.92
C THR A 103 -1.50 -2.14 21.18
N GLY A 104 -0.81 -2.89 20.32
CA GLY A 104 -0.64 -4.35 20.41
C GLY A 104 -1.74 -5.14 19.72
N THR A 105 -2.73 -4.47 19.12
CA THR A 105 -3.77 -5.12 18.32
C THR A 105 -3.18 -5.66 17.02
N THR A 106 -3.68 -6.83 16.59
CA THR A 106 -3.39 -7.33 15.24
C THR A 106 -4.28 -6.59 14.25
N LEU A 107 -3.69 -6.07 13.18
CA LEU A 107 -4.38 -5.41 12.08
C LEU A 107 -4.40 -6.32 10.87
N TYR A 108 -5.56 -6.42 10.23
CA TYR A 108 -5.76 -7.05 8.93
C TYR A 108 -6.30 -6.00 7.98
N ARG A 109 -5.62 -5.79 6.84
CA ARG A 109 -6.02 -4.76 5.87
C ARG A 109 -5.83 -5.29 4.47
N ARG A 110 -6.72 -4.90 3.56
CA ARG A 110 -6.49 -5.11 2.13
C ARG A 110 -5.50 -4.08 1.59
N PHE A 111 -4.87 -4.40 0.46
CA PHE A 111 -4.04 -3.44 -0.26
C PHE A 111 -4.22 -3.56 -1.77
N ILE A 112 -3.91 -2.47 -2.47
CA ILE A 112 -3.77 -2.42 -3.93
C ILE A 112 -2.43 -1.76 -4.22
N TYR A 113 -1.59 -2.43 -5.02
CA TYR A 113 -0.34 -1.88 -5.52
C TYR A 113 -0.41 -1.74 -7.04
N SER A 114 -0.26 -0.52 -7.56
CA SER A 114 -0.10 -0.27 -9.00
C SER A 114 1.39 -0.30 -9.35
N SER A 115 1.73 -1.17 -10.30
CA SER A 115 3.10 -1.28 -10.80
C SER A 115 3.53 -0.08 -11.63
N GLU A 116 2.60 0.51 -12.38
CA GLU A 116 2.82 1.67 -13.24
C GLU A 116 3.05 2.93 -12.40
N GLU A 117 2.21 3.14 -11.38
CA GLU A 117 2.31 4.31 -10.50
C GLU A 117 3.39 4.13 -9.41
N LYS A 118 3.83 2.88 -9.19
CA LYS A 118 4.72 2.49 -8.08
C LYS A 118 4.16 2.95 -6.74
N ALA A 119 2.84 2.88 -6.58
CA ALA A 119 2.11 3.34 -5.41
C ALA A 119 1.33 2.18 -4.79
N LEU A 120 1.37 2.11 -3.46
CA LEU A 120 0.60 1.14 -2.67
C LEU A 120 -0.42 1.89 -1.81
N VAL A 121 -1.67 1.46 -1.91
CA VAL A 121 -2.77 1.95 -1.09
C VAL A 121 -3.19 0.83 -0.15
N ILE A 122 -3.18 1.11 1.16
CA ILE A 122 -3.73 0.22 2.18
C ILE A 122 -5.16 0.66 2.46
N GLU A 123 -6.07 -0.29 2.63
CA GLU A 123 -7.46 -0.05 3.00
C GLU A 123 -7.56 0.87 4.22
N PRO A 124 -8.18 2.07 4.10
CA PRO A 124 -8.24 3.06 5.18
C PRO A 124 -9.17 2.60 6.32
N MET A 125 -8.66 2.62 7.55
CA MET A 125 -9.36 2.19 8.76
C MET A 125 -9.66 3.36 9.71
N SER A 126 -8.99 4.50 9.51
CA SER A 126 -9.15 5.70 10.34
C SER A 126 -8.89 6.97 9.56
N ASP A 127 -9.35 8.11 10.08
CA ASP A 127 -9.03 9.42 9.51
C ASP A 127 -7.53 9.74 9.49
N GLN A 128 -6.73 8.97 10.23
CA GLN A 128 -5.29 9.12 10.32
C GLN A 128 -4.52 8.39 9.21
N ASP A 129 -5.19 7.52 8.47
CA ASP A 129 -4.61 6.84 7.30
C ASP A 129 -4.56 7.76 6.06
N LYS A 130 -5.17 8.94 6.15
CA LYS A 130 -5.22 9.92 5.06
C LYS A 130 -3.81 10.32 4.63
N THR A 131 -3.51 10.17 3.35
CA THR A 131 -2.28 10.72 2.76
C THR A 131 -2.45 12.21 2.42
N ARG A 132 -1.34 12.89 2.08
CA ARG A 132 -1.30 14.35 1.83
C ARG A 132 -2.29 14.86 0.76
N PHE A 133 -2.76 13.99 -0.13
CA PHE A 133 -3.71 14.33 -1.20
C PHE A 133 -5.18 14.01 -0.84
N GLU A 134 -5.43 13.44 0.33
CA GLU A 134 -6.73 12.91 0.78
C GLU A 134 -7.39 13.72 1.88
N VAL A 135 -6.80 14.85 2.28
CA VAL A 135 -7.23 15.70 3.41
C VAL A 135 -8.68 16.21 3.25
N GLN A 136 -9.22 16.22 2.03
CA GLN A 136 -10.59 16.66 1.74
C GLN A 136 -11.65 15.55 1.83
N LYS A 137 -11.25 14.27 1.90
CA LYS A 137 -12.19 13.14 1.91
C LYS A 137 -12.48 12.67 3.33
N SER A 138 -13.73 12.27 3.58
CA SER A 138 -14.09 11.53 4.79
C SER A 138 -13.55 10.10 4.73
N LEU A 139 -13.43 9.43 5.89
CA LEU A 139 -13.05 8.01 5.93
C LEU A 139 -13.96 7.15 5.05
N GLN A 140 -15.27 7.36 5.08
CA GLN A 140 -16.22 6.62 4.25
C GLN A 140 -15.94 6.80 2.76
N GLN A 141 -15.68 8.03 2.31
CA GLN A 141 -15.35 8.29 0.90
C GLN A 141 -14.07 7.58 0.46
N LEU A 142 -13.07 7.50 1.33
CA LEU A 142 -11.82 6.78 1.06
C LEU A 142 -12.06 5.27 0.99
N GLN A 143 -12.90 4.73 1.87
CA GLN A 143 -13.31 3.33 1.82
C GLN A 143 -14.09 3.01 0.54
N ASP A 144 -15.03 3.86 0.15
CA ASP A 144 -15.82 3.70 -1.07
C ASP A 144 -14.91 3.76 -2.32
N ASP A 145 -13.95 4.67 -2.34
CA ASP A 145 -12.96 4.77 -3.43
C ASP A 145 -12.05 3.54 -3.49
N PHE A 146 -11.59 3.04 -2.34
CA PHE A 146 -10.77 1.84 -2.25
C PHE A 146 -11.56 0.60 -2.71
N ASN A 147 -12.82 0.48 -2.29
CA ASN A 147 -13.72 -0.60 -2.69
C ASN A 147 -13.98 -0.57 -4.20
N ARG A 148 -14.26 0.60 -4.76
CA ARG A 148 -14.43 0.77 -6.21
C ARG A 148 -13.19 0.34 -6.98
N GLN A 149 -12.00 0.75 -6.55
CA GLN A 149 -10.74 0.33 -7.18
C GLN A 149 -10.51 -1.17 -7.05
N THR A 150 -10.84 -1.76 -5.89
CA THR A 150 -10.75 -3.22 -5.69
C THR A 150 -11.64 -3.96 -6.68
N SER A 151 -12.91 -3.55 -6.82
CA SER A 151 -13.84 -4.16 -7.78
C SER A 151 -13.41 -3.98 -9.23
N GLN A 152 -12.75 -2.87 -9.55
CA GLN A 152 -12.30 -2.57 -10.91
C GLN A 152 -11.03 -3.33 -11.30
N TYR A 153 -10.09 -3.53 -10.37
CA TYR A 153 -8.75 -4.01 -10.68
C TYR A 153 -8.38 -5.37 -10.07
N CYS A 154 -9.09 -5.85 -9.05
CA CYS A 154 -8.75 -7.06 -8.30
C CYS A 154 -9.77 -8.21 -8.49
N GLN A 155 -10.54 -8.19 -9.57
CA GLN A 155 -11.49 -9.24 -9.96
C GLN A 155 -11.24 -9.62 -11.42
#